data_AF-T1ADU8-F1
#
_entry.id   AF-T1ADU8-F1
#
_cell.length_a   1.000
_cell.length_b   1.000
_cell.length_c   1.000
_cell.angle_alpha   90.00
_cell.angle_beta   90.00
_cell.angle_gamma   90.00
#
_symmetry.space_group_name_H-M   'P 1'
#
loop_
_entity.id
_entity.type
_entity.pdbx_description
1 polymer ?
#
loop_
_entity_poly.entity_id
_entity_poly.type
_entity_poly.pdbx_seq_one_letter_code
_entity_poly.pdbx_strand_id
1 'polypeptide(L)'
;MVLTKGIQLKDGLQQTLRQLRLSGLAQTLEVRLQEAAGHTLSHSEFLEVILQDELRVRQDRMIQRRVKAAGFREMRTLEDFDWQFNLSIKRKQIYELATCRFVQEG
;
A
#
# COMPACT_ATOMS: atom_id res chain seq x y z
N MET A 1 22.35 -12.83 22.38
CA MET A 1 21.10 -13.57 22.59
C MET A 1 20.13 -12.68 23.35
N VAL A 2 19.29 -11.93 22.64
CA VAL A 2 18.15 -11.22 23.27
C VAL A 2 16.91 -11.81 22.63
N LEU A 3 16.22 -12.65 23.39
CA LEU A 3 14.93 -13.20 23.00
C LEU A 3 13.90 -12.08 23.18
N THR A 4 13.60 -11.35 22.12
CA THR A 4 12.42 -10.47 22.07
C THR A 4 11.22 -11.40 22.23
N LYS A 5 10.60 -11.43 23.42
CA LYS A 5 9.29 -12.08 23.59
C LYS A 5 8.34 -11.41 22.61
N GLY A 6 8.01 -12.10 21.51
CA GLY A 6 7.00 -11.66 20.55
C GLY A 6 5.73 -11.30 21.31
N ILE A 7 5.12 -10.17 20.95
CA ILE A 7 3.92 -9.69 21.63
C ILE A 7 2.83 -10.70 21.30
N GLN A 8 2.48 -11.54 22.27
CA GLN A 8 1.46 -12.56 22.09
C GLN A 8 0.11 -11.88 21.84
N LEU A 9 -0.34 -11.92 20.59
CA LEU A 9 -1.65 -11.44 20.19
C LEU A 9 -2.72 -12.35 20.77
N LYS A 10 -3.68 -11.76 21.50
CA LYS A 10 -4.83 -12.49 22.02
C LYS A 10 -5.64 -13.08 20.85
N ASP A 11 -6.05 -14.34 20.96
CA ASP A 11 -6.82 -15.04 19.91
C ASP A 11 -8.11 -14.29 19.53
N GLY A 12 -8.80 -13.69 20.51
CA GLY A 12 -10.01 -12.88 20.27
C GLY A 12 -9.75 -11.63 19.42
N LEU A 13 -8.55 -11.06 19.46
CA LEU A 13 -8.18 -9.91 18.63
C LEU A 13 -8.01 -10.36 17.18
N GLN A 14 -7.29 -11.45 16.93
CA GLN A 14 -7.12 -12.03 15.59
C GLN A 14 -8.47 -12.37 14.93
N GLN A 15 -9.40 -12.94 15.71
CA GLN A 15 -10.76 -13.22 15.23
C GLN A 15 -11.51 -11.94 14.85
N THR A 16 -11.46 -10.91 15.70
CA THR A 16 -12.08 -9.60 15.44
C THR A 16 -11.53 -8.97 14.15
N LEU A 17 -10.20 -8.97 13.96
CA LEU A 17 -9.56 -8.42 12.77
C LEU A 17 -10.01 -9.13 11.49
N ARG A 18 -10.18 -10.46 11.55
CA ARG A 18 -10.72 -11.22 10.42
C ARG A 18 -12.17 -10.86 10.12
N GLN A 19 -13.02 -10.75 11.14
CA GLN A 19 -14.43 -10.36 10.97
C GLN A 19 -14.57 -8.96 10.37
N LEU A 20 -13.73 -8.02 10.79
CA LEU A 20 -13.70 -6.66 10.26
C LEU A 20 -12.94 -6.52 8.93
N ARG A 21 -12.37 -7.61 8.42
CA ARG A 21 -11.57 -7.65 7.18
C ARG A 21 -10.38 -6.69 7.23
N LEU A 22 -9.71 -6.62 8.37
CA LEU A 22 -8.53 -5.78 8.64
C LEU A 22 -7.25 -6.61 8.42
N SER A 23 -7.10 -7.15 7.22
CA SER A 23 -6.02 -8.10 6.90
C SER A 23 -4.62 -7.48 6.83
N GLY A 24 -4.51 -6.23 6.40
CA GLY A 24 -3.24 -5.49 6.40
C GLY A 24 -2.80 -5.20 7.82
N LEU A 25 -3.72 -4.72 8.65
CA LEU A 25 -3.46 -4.52 10.08
C LEU A 25 -3.10 -5.85 10.75
N ALA A 26 -3.82 -6.95 10.49
CA ALA A 26 -3.50 -8.25 11.09
C ALA A 26 -2.08 -8.75 10.77
N GLN A 27 -1.51 -8.34 9.62
CA GLN A 27 -0.15 -8.69 9.22
C GLN A 27 0.91 -7.78 9.86
N THR A 28 0.60 -6.50 10.08
CA THR A 28 1.56 -5.51 10.61
C THR A 28 1.44 -5.26 12.11
N LEU A 29 0.38 -5.74 12.77
CA LEU A 29 0.03 -5.35 14.14
C LEU A 29 1.13 -5.65 15.16
N GLU A 30 1.81 -6.79 15.07
CA GLU A 30 2.89 -7.11 16.02
C GLU A 30 4.05 -6.11 15.91
N VAL A 31 4.45 -5.76 14.68
CA VAL A 31 5.49 -4.77 14.42
C VAL A 31 5.05 -3.39 14.94
N ARG A 32 3.80 -2.99 14.64
CA ARG A 32 3.26 -1.70 15.09
C ARG A 32 3.16 -1.61 16.62
N LEU A 33 2.85 -2.70 17.31
CA LEU A 33 2.82 -2.74 18.77
C LEU A 33 4.23 -2.60 19.37
N GLN A 34 5.25 -3.18 18.74
CA GLN A 34 6.65 -2.99 19.14
C GLN A 34 7.09 -1.54 18.90
N GLU A 35 6.75 -0.96 17.75
CA GLU A 35 7.03 0.44 17.44
C GLU A 35 6.35 1.38 18.44
N ALA A 36 5.07 1.17 18.76
CA ALA A 36 4.34 1.98 19.73
C ALA A 36 4.96 1.92 21.13
N ALA A 37 5.46 0.76 21.54
CA ALA A 37 6.17 0.59 22.82
C ALA A 37 7.52 1.35 22.86
N GLY A 38 8.18 1.53 21.71
CA GLY A 38 9.46 2.23 21.60
C GLY A 38 9.38 3.73 21.25
N HIS A 39 8.35 4.16 20.53
CA HIS A 39 8.29 5.50 19.90
C HIS A 39 7.39 6.51 20.62
N THR A 40 6.79 6.17 21.78
CA THR A 40 5.91 7.07 22.55
C THR A 40 4.77 7.68 21.69
N LEU A 41 4.21 6.89 20.76
CA LEU A 41 3.05 7.33 20.01
C LEU A 41 1.85 7.51 20.95
N SER A 42 1.11 8.60 20.78
CA SER A 42 -0.20 8.71 21.41
C SER A 42 -1.14 7.63 20.87
N HIS A 43 -2.18 7.31 21.64
CA HIS A 43 -3.18 6.31 21.22
C HIS A 43 -3.85 6.68 19.89
N SER A 44 -4.06 7.97 19.62
CA SER A 44 -4.61 8.46 18.36
C SER A 44 -3.65 8.26 17.19
N GLU A 45 -2.37 8.58 17.35
CA GLU A 45 -1.37 8.39 16.29
C GLU A 45 -1.17 6.91 15.99
N PHE A 46 -1.15 6.06 17.02
CA PHE A 46 -1.10 4.62 16.83
C PHE A 46 -2.31 4.11 16.04
N LEU A 47 -3.51 4.55 16.40
CA LEU A 47 -4.74 4.16 15.70
C LEU A 47 -4.72 4.63 14.23
N GLU A 48 -4.22 5.83 13.97
CA GLU A 48 -4.07 6.35 12.62
C GLU A 48 -3.11 5.49 11.79
N VAL A 49 -1.92 5.19 12.31
CA VAL A 49 -0.89 4.41 11.61
C VAL A 49 -1.41 3.01 11.25
N ILE A 50 -2.04 2.30 12.18
CA ILE A 50 -2.53 0.94 11.92
C ILE A 50 -3.69 0.92 10.91
N LEU A 51 -4.53 1.96 10.88
CA LEU A 51 -5.60 2.09 9.90
C LEU A 51 -5.06 2.46 8.51
N GLN A 52 -4.01 3.29 8.45
CA GLN A 52 -3.32 3.60 7.19
C GLN A 52 -2.69 2.34 6.57
N ASP A 53 -2.15 1.42 7.37
CA ASP A 53 -1.65 0.13 6.87
C ASP A 53 -2.73 -0.69 6.17
N GLU A 54 -3.94 -0.77 6.77
CA GLU A 54 -5.07 -1.46 6.15
C GLU A 54 -5.50 -0.77 4.84
N LEU A 55 -5.59 0.56 4.84
CA LEU A 55 -5.95 1.32 3.64
C LEU A 55 -4.97 1.07 2.50
N ARG A 56 -3.66 1.06 2.79
CA ARG A 56 -2.60 0.76 1.82
C ARG A 56 -2.80 -0.62 1.19
N VAL A 57 -3.01 -1.66 2.00
CA VAL A 57 -3.25 -3.02 1.49
C VAL A 57 -4.52 -3.10 0.63
N ARG A 58 -5.57 -2.37 0.99
CA ARG A 58 -6.80 -2.30 0.16
C ARG A 58 -6.56 -1.61 -1.16
N GLN A 59 -5.81 -0.51 -1.16
CA GLN A 59 -5.44 0.22 -2.37
C GLN A 59 -4.61 -0.67 -3.31
N ASP A 60 -3.59 -1.35 -2.77
CA ASP A 60 -2.75 -2.26 -3.55
C ASP A 60 -3.60 -3.38 -4.18
N ARG A 61 -4.47 -4.04 -3.41
CA ARG A 61 -5.39 -5.06 -3.94
C ARG A 61 -6.37 -4.51 -4.97
N MET A 62 -6.78 -3.25 -4.86
CA MET A 62 -7.63 -2.60 -5.86
C MET A 62 -6.87 -2.42 -7.18
N ILE A 63 -5.63 -1.91 -7.11
CA ILE A 63 -4.76 -1.74 -8.28
C ILE A 63 -4.50 -3.10 -8.93
N GLN A 64 -4.11 -4.12 -8.17
CA GLN A 64 -3.85 -5.47 -8.70
C GLN A 64 -5.08 -6.06 -9.40
N ARG A 65 -6.28 -5.88 -8.84
CA ARG A 65 -7.52 -6.32 -9.49
C ARG A 65 -7.78 -5.59 -10.80
N ARG A 66 -7.59 -4.27 -10.84
CA ARG A 66 -7.78 -3.46 -12.06
C ARG A 66 -6.77 -3.83 -13.15
N VAL A 67 -5.51 -4.01 -12.78
CA VAL A 67 -4.44 -4.47 -13.68
C VAL A 67 -4.77 -5.84 -14.27
N LYS A 68 -5.19 -6.80 -13.43
CA LYS A 68 -5.62 -8.13 -13.90
C LYS A 68 -6.83 -8.04 -14.84
N ALA A 69 -7.80 -7.19 -14.52
CA ALA A 69 -9.00 -7.00 -15.34
C ALA A 69 -8.70 -6.35 -16.70
N ALA A 70 -7.66 -5.52 -16.79
CA ALA A 70 -7.25 -4.89 -18.05
C ALA A 70 -6.65 -5.89 -19.06
N GLY A 71 -6.28 -7.10 -18.63
CA GLY A 71 -5.87 -8.17 -19.54
C GLY A 71 -4.59 -7.89 -20.32
N PHE A 72 -3.68 -7.07 -19.77
CA PHE A 72 -2.41 -6.78 -20.41
C PHE A 72 -1.62 -8.08 -20.67
N ARG A 73 -1.12 -8.24 -21.89
CA ARG A 73 -0.27 -9.39 -22.27
C ARG A 73 1.00 -9.44 -21.43
N GLU A 74 1.60 -8.28 -21.18
CA GLU A 74 2.77 -8.10 -20.34
C GLU A 74 2.59 -6.84 -19.50
N MET A 75 3.12 -6.86 -18.28
CA MET A 75 3.25 -5.66 -17.46
C MET A 75 4.42 -4.83 -18.02
N ARG A 76 4.09 -3.69 -18.63
CA ARG A 76 5.07 -2.72 -19.12
C ARG A 76 4.84 -1.38 -18.44
N THR A 77 5.92 -0.77 -18.01
CA THR A 77 5.94 0.59 -17.48
C THR A 77 6.29 1.58 -18.59
N LEU A 78 6.13 2.88 -18.32
CA LEU A 78 6.60 3.93 -19.24
C LEU A 78 8.13 3.93 -19.39
N GLU A 79 8.85 3.36 -18.43
CA GLU A 79 10.31 3.21 -18.46
C GLU A 79 10.74 2.13 -19.46
N ASP A 80 9.91 1.10 -19.66
CA ASP A 80 10.13 0.02 -20.62
C ASP A 80 9.81 0.43 -22.07
N PHE A 81 9.21 1.60 -22.29
CA PHE A 81 8.84 2.06 -23.62
C PHE A 81 10.06 2.53 -24.41
N ASP A 82 10.27 1.97 -25.60
CA ASP A 82 11.29 2.46 -26.54
C ASP A 82 10.84 3.79 -27.17
N TRP A 83 11.30 4.89 -26.58
CA TRP A 83 11.01 6.24 -27.07
C TRP A 83 11.68 6.56 -28.42
N GLN A 84 12.64 5.75 -28.88
CA GLN A 84 13.26 5.92 -30.19
C GLN A 84 12.42 5.28 -31.30
N PHE A 85 11.54 4.32 -30.97
CA PHE A 85 10.64 3.67 -31.92
C PHE A 85 9.75 4.67 -32.68
N ASN A 86 9.25 5.71 -32.00
CA ASN A 86 8.45 6.75 -32.64
C ASN A 86 8.76 8.14 -32.06
N LEU A 87 9.58 8.88 -32.80
CA LEU A 87 10.02 10.23 -32.45
C LEU A 87 8.88 11.29 -32.47
N SER A 88 7.72 10.98 -33.04
CA SER A 88 6.55 11.88 -32.98
C SER A 88 5.91 11.93 -31.60
N ILE A 89 6.13 10.90 -30.77
CA ILE A 89 5.58 10.83 -29.41
C ILE A 89 6.48 11.64 -28.47
N LYS A 90 5.96 12.77 -27.97
CA LYS A 90 6.69 13.65 -27.05
C LYS A 90 6.75 13.03 -25.65
N ARG A 91 7.87 12.38 -25.31
CA ARG A 91 8.12 11.78 -23.99
C ARG A 91 7.71 12.69 -22.82
N LYS A 92 8.15 13.95 -22.83
CA LYS A 92 7.82 14.92 -21.77
C LYS A 92 6.31 15.07 -21.55
N GLN A 93 5.54 15.14 -22.63
CA GLN A 93 4.09 15.30 -22.55
C GLN A 93 3.40 14.06 -21.97
N ILE A 94 3.86 12.86 -22.36
CA ILE A 94 3.32 11.61 -21.80
C ILE A 94 3.60 11.52 -20.29
N TYR A 95 4.81 11.86 -19.85
CA TYR A 95 5.14 11.86 -18.42
C TYR A 95 4.37 12.94 -17.64
N GLU A 96 4.10 14.12 -18.23
CA GLU A 96 3.23 15.13 -17.61
C GLU A 96 1.81 14.58 -17.40
N LEU A 97 1.24 13.93 -18.42
CA LEU A 97 -0.08 13.30 -18.32
C LEU A 97 -0.11 12.16 -17.29
N ALA A 98 0.97 11.38 -17.18
CA ALA A 98 1.10 10.29 -16.22
C ALA A 98 1.07 10.76 -14.76
N THR A 99 1.35 12.05 -14.49
CA THR A 99 1.17 12.62 -13.14
C THR A 99 -0.29 12.76 -12.73
N CYS A 100 -1.22 12.68 -13.68
CA CYS A 100 -2.65 12.90 -13.47
C CYS A 100 -3.00 14.27 -12.85
N ARG A 101 -2.11 15.28 -12.92
CA ARG A 101 -2.35 16.60 -12.32
C ARG A 101 -3.63 17.27 -12.85
N PHE A 102 -3.94 17.04 -14.13
CA PHE A 102 -5.16 17.52 -14.77
C PHE A 102 -6.46 17.07 -14.08
N VAL A 103 -6.45 15.96 -13.32
CA VAL A 103 -7.61 15.46 -12.57
C VAL A 103 -7.85 16.27 -11.29
N GLN A 104 -6.80 16.90 -10.74
CA GLN A 104 -6.90 17.74 -9.54
C GLN A 104 -7.28 19.18 -9.87
N GLU A 105 -6.94 19.64 -11.08
CA GLU A 105 -7.12 21.02 -11.53
C GLU A 105 -8.44 21.28 -12.27
N GLY A 106 -9.18 20.23 -12.65
CA GLY A 106 -10.47 20.29 -13.35
C GLY A 106 -11.65 19.92 -12.48
#